data_AF-A0A017SIV5-F1
#
_entry.id   AF-A0A017SIV5-F1
#
_cell.length_a   1.000
_cell.length_b   1.000
_cell.length_c   1.000
_cell.angle_alpha   90.00
_cell.angle_beta   90.00
_cell.angle_gamma   90.00
#
_symmetry.space_group_name_H-M   'P 1'
#
loop_
_entity.id
_entity.type
_entity.pdbx_description
1 polymer ?
#
loop_
_entity_poly.entity_id
_entity_poly.type
_entity_poly.pdbx_seq_one_letter_code
_entity_poly.pdbx_strand_id
1 'polypeptide(L)'
;MRTCGIVGTGPSIFYFFGATTTQAQENFQDKLNPKGVMYNDALDRKYFIKVLEGREQFKLGQQNRMQVFRDRYAQALAEVAKDEVFMVMLNYNGEFGGTGIYQNSREGEPANVWTKIELPTLRKNRQVRKITSVSVSDGYKHHVNWQPGKGRVLPFQDTRQTPVPAPQPGKRDANQCTLDETKDNEECEE
;
A
#
# COMPACT_ATOMS: atom_id res chain seq x y z
N MET A 1 -5.65 25.48 1.73
CA MET A 1 -5.98 24.05 1.98
C MET A 1 -4.71 23.23 1.85
N ARG A 2 -4.31 22.48 2.88
CA ARG A 2 -3.20 21.52 2.79
C ARG A 2 -3.78 20.19 2.33
N THR A 3 -3.62 19.88 1.05
CA THR A 3 -4.00 18.58 0.49
C THR A 3 -3.05 17.52 1.02
N CYS A 4 -3.55 16.66 1.93
CA CYS A 4 -2.96 15.35 2.15
C CYS A 4 -2.85 14.66 0.79
N GLY A 5 -1.70 14.04 0.50
CA GLY A 5 -1.29 13.52 -0.81
C GLY A 5 -2.44 13.08 -1.70
N ILE A 6 -2.67 13.84 -2.77
CA ILE A 6 -3.67 13.48 -3.78
C ILE A 6 -3.10 12.23 -4.46
N VAL A 7 -3.66 11.06 -4.16
CA VAL A 7 -3.56 9.93 -5.08
C VAL A 7 -4.25 10.41 -6.35
N GLY A 8 -3.46 10.80 -7.36
CA GLY A 8 -3.90 11.55 -8.54
C GLY A 8 -5.05 10.90 -9.31
N THR A 9 -5.61 11.64 -10.28
CA THR A 9 -6.72 11.18 -11.14
C THR A 9 -6.30 10.19 -12.23
N GLY A 10 -5.03 9.76 -12.25
CA GLY A 10 -4.48 8.86 -13.26
C GLY A 10 -4.52 7.39 -12.85
N PRO A 11 -4.16 6.48 -13.78
CA PRO A 11 -4.14 5.04 -13.50
C PRO A 11 -3.16 4.72 -12.37
N SER A 12 -3.55 3.81 -11.48
CA SER A 12 -2.69 3.36 -10.39
C SER A 12 -1.61 2.42 -10.92
N ILE A 13 -0.36 2.72 -10.60
CA ILE A 13 0.80 1.93 -10.99
C ILE A 13 1.46 1.37 -9.74
N PHE A 14 1.54 0.04 -9.70
CA PHE A 14 2.30 -0.73 -8.75
C PHE A 14 3.55 -1.25 -9.43
N TYR A 15 4.59 -1.52 -8.66
CA TYR A 15 5.84 -2.07 -9.19
C TYR A 15 6.45 -3.06 -8.20
N PHE A 16 6.83 -4.23 -8.70
CA PHE A 16 7.51 -5.26 -7.93
C PHE A 16 8.24 -6.27 -8.85
N PHE A 17 8.73 -7.39 -8.32
CA PHE A 17 9.34 -8.49 -9.08
C PHE A 17 10.52 -8.04 -9.95
N GLY A 18 11.51 -7.42 -9.30
CA GLY A 18 12.76 -6.99 -9.93
C GLY A 18 12.70 -5.65 -10.67
N ALA A 19 11.51 -5.07 -10.87
CA ALA A 19 11.41 -3.71 -11.42
C ALA A 19 11.85 -2.67 -10.40
N THR A 20 12.71 -1.75 -10.82
CA THR A 20 13.12 -0.60 -10.01
C THR A 20 12.11 0.53 -10.10
N THR A 21 12.10 1.39 -9.08
CA THR A 21 11.30 2.63 -9.10
C THR A 21 11.54 3.45 -10.37
N THR A 22 12.81 3.68 -10.73
CA THR A 22 13.19 4.49 -11.90
C THR A 22 12.68 3.89 -13.20
N GLN A 23 12.76 2.56 -13.36
CA GLN A 23 12.22 1.87 -14.54
C GLN A 23 10.71 2.02 -14.66
N ALA A 24 9.98 1.99 -13.55
CA ALA A 24 8.52 2.16 -13.57
C ALA A 24 8.13 3.64 -13.79
N GLN A 25 8.88 4.58 -13.22
CA GLN A 25 8.62 6.01 -13.34
C GLN A 25 8.93 6.54 -14.75
N GLU A 26 10.20 6.56 -15.14
CA GLU A 26 10.67 7.29 -16.34
C GLU A 26 10.20 6.63 -17.63
N ASN A 27 10.04 5.31 -17.62
CA ASN A 27 9.82 4.54 -18.83
C ASN A 27 8.38 4.06 -19.02
N PHE A 28 7.53 4.18 -18.00
CA PHE A 28 6.12 3.79 -18.06
C PHE A 28 5.19 4.88 -17.52
N GLN A 29 5.29 5.23 -16.23
CA GLN A 29 4.39 6.19 -15.59
C GLN A 29 4.34 7.54 -16.32
N ASP A 30 5.52 8.12 -16.61
CA ASP A 30 5.63 9.44 -17.25
C ASP A 30 5.10 9.45 -18.69
N LYS A 31 4.92 8.28 -19.30
CA LYS A 31 4.37 8.12 -20.66
C LYS A 31 2.85 7.97 -20.70
N LEU A 32 2.19 7.77 -19.55
CA LEU A 32 0.74 7.69 -19.48
C LEU A 32 0.10 9.09 -19.51
N ASN A 33 -1.07 9.19 -20.12
CA ASN A 33 -1.88 10.40 -20.11
C ASN A 33 -3.33 10.08 -19.71
N PRO A 34 -3.83 10.53 -18.54
CA PRO A 34 -3.11 11.30 -17.51
C PRO A 34 -1.95 10.50 -16.87
N LYS A 35 -0.97 11.22 -16.33
CA LYS A 35 0.19 10.62 -15.64
C LYS A 35 -0.29 9.65 -14.56
N GLY A 36 0.28 8.45 -14.54
CA GLY A 36 -0.06 7.43 -13.56
C GLY A 36 0.39 7.80 -12.15
N VAL A 37 -0.19 7.15 -11.16
CA VAL A 37 0.09 7.40 -9.74
C VAL A 37 0.82 6.22 -9.13
N MET A 38 2.00 6.47 -8.58
CA MET A 38 2.85 5.49 -7.91
C MET A 38 3.07 5.82 -6.43
N TYR A 39 3.70 4.88 -5.70
CA TYR A 39 4.10 5.06 -4.30
C TYR A 39 4.91 6.35 -4.05
N ASN A 40 5.80 6.73 -4.96
CA ASN A 40 6.69 7.87 -4.75
C ASN A 40 6.05 9.22 -5.08
N ASP A 41 4.90 9.26 -5.76
CA ASP A 41 4.26 10.52 -6.15
C ASP A 41 3.45 11.16 -5.03
N ALA A 42 3.00 10.38 -4.05
CA ALA A 42 1.96 10.84 -3.16
C ALA A 42 2.44 11.62 -1.94
N LEU A 43 3.74 11.76 -1.70
CA LEU A 43 4.23 12.46 -0.51
C LEU A 43 5.40 13.40 -0.79
N ASP A 44 5.28 14.60 -0.23
CA ASP A 44 6.39 15.52 -0.05
C ASP A 44 7.47 14.89 0.84
N ARG A 45 8.74 15.04 0.47
CA ARG A 45 9.94 14.66 1.22
C ARG A 45 9.85 15.05 2.70
N LYS A 46 9.21 16.18 3.02
CA LYS A 46 9.00 16.64 4.41
C LYS A 46 8.11 15.70 5.23
N TYR A 47 7.08 15.13 4.62
CA TYR A 47 6.22 14.16 5.30
C TYR A 47 6.97 12.86 5.57
N PHE A 48 7.76 12.41 4.59
CA PHE A 48 8.59 11.22 4.72
C PHE A 48 9.61 11.35 5.87
N ILE A 49 10.28 12.50 5.98
CA ILE A 49 11.20 12.80 7.09
C ILE A 49 10.47 12.70 8.44
N LYS A 50 9.27 13.27 8.57
CA LYS A 50 8.47 13.19 9.81
C LYS A 50 8.08 11.77 10.20
N VAL A 51 7.81 10.89 9.22
CA VAL A 51 7.54 9.47 9.49
C VAL A 51 8.79 8.77 10.05
N LEU A 52 9.97 9.11 9.53
CA LEU A 52 11.24 8.53 9.96
C LEU A 52 11.69 9.02 11.33
N GLU A 53 11.66 10.34 11.57
CA GLU A 53 11.92 10.96 12.88
C GLU A 53 11.00 10.34 13.95
N GLY A 54 9.76 10.07 13.55
CA GLY A 54 8.69 9.49 14.36
C GLY A 54 8.38 10.31 15.59
N ARG A 55 7.68 9.68 16.54
CA ARG A 55 7.19 10.36 17.73
C ARG A 55 7.43 9.46 18.92
N GLU A 56 7.89 10.00 20.05
CA GLU A 56 8.23 9.22 21.25
C GLU A 56 7.07 8.33 21.73
N GLN A 57 5.83 8.82 21.59
CA GLN A 57 4.60 8.09 21.89
C GLN A 57 4.41 6.80 21.06
N PHE A 58 5.04 6.68 19.89
CA PHE A 58 5.04 5.47 19.06
C PHE A 58 6.42 4.79 19.16
N LYS A 59 6.54 3.82 20.07
CA LYS A 59 7.74 3.01 20.34
C LYS A 59 8.11 2.02 19.22
N LEU A 60 7.93 2.41 17.96
CA LEU A 60 8.38 1.63 16.81
C LEU A 60 9.78 2.08 16.41
N GLY A 61 10.68 1.14 16.12
CA GLY A 61 11.96 1.45 15.47
C GLY A 61 11.77 1.94 14.03
N GLN A 62 12.78 2.61 13.47
CA GLN A 62 12.72 3.24 12.15
C GLN A 62 12.28 2.26 11.04
N GLN A 63 12.83 1.05 11.02
CA GLN A 63 12.46 0.01 10.04
C GLN A 63 10.97 -0.39 10.14
N ASN A 64 10.45 -0.56 11.36
CA ASN A 64 9.05 -0.91 11.57
C ASN A 64 8.11 0.24 11.18
N ARG A 65 8.50 1.50 11.43
CA ARG A 65 7.74 2.68 10.96
C ARG A 65 7.67 2.72 9.44
N MET A 66 8.80 2.48 8.78
CA MET A 66 8.87 2.41 7.32
C MET A 66 8.01 1.31 6.75
N GLN A 67 8.02 0.12 7.36
CA GLN A 67 7.18 -0.99 6.93
C GLN A 67 5.70 -0.66 7.10
N VAL A 68 5.27 -0.16 8.27
CA VAL A 68 3.88 0.22 8.52
C VAL A 68 3.44 1.31 7.56
N PHE A 69 4.28 2.30 7.32
CA PHE A 69 4.01 3.37 6.38
C PHE A 69 3.80 2.83 4.96
N ARG A 70 4.73 2.00 4.47
CA ARG A 70 4.65 1.35 3.16
C ARG A 70 3.37 0.52 3.03
N ASP A 71 3.08 -0.30 4.04
CA ASP A 71 1.92 -1.19 4.07
C ASP A 71 0.60 -0.40 4.03
N ARG A 72 0.48 0.67 4.81
CA ARG A 72 -0.72 1.53 4.84
C ARG A 72 -0.90 2.31 3.55
N TYR A 73 0.19 2.81 2.99
CA TYR A 73 0.12 3.51 1.72
C TYR A 73 -0.29 2.55 0.58
N ALA A 74 0.34 1.37 0.51
CA ALA A 74 0.03 0.35 -0.48
C ALA A 74 -1.44 -0.07 -0.43
N GLN A 75 -1.99 -0.24 0.78
CA GLN A 75 -3.41 -0.46 0.98
C GLN A 75 -4.26 0.71 0.45
N ALA A 76 -3.95 1.95 0.84
CA ALA A 76 -4.73 3.11 0.42
C ALA A 76 -4.71 3.31 -1.11
N LEU A 77 -3.56 3.16 -1.76
CA LEU A 77 -3.43 3.24 -3.22
C LEU A 77 -4.30 2.19 -3.92
N ALA A 78 -4.34 0.95 -3.40
CA ALA A 78 -5.18 -0.12 -3.91
C ALA A 78 -6.68 0.11 -3.66
N GLU A 79 -7.06 0.73 -2.55
CA GLU A 79 -8.46 1.07 -2.22
C GLU A 79 -9.04 2.16 -3.13
N VAL A 80 -8.22 3.15 -3.50
CA VAL A 80 -8.67 4.27 -4.33
C VAL A 80 -8.45 4.05 -5.83
N ALA A 81 -7.77 2.97 -6.22
CA ALA A 81 -7.56 2.61 -7.62
C ALA A 81 -8.89 2.40 -8.37
N LYS A 82 -8.93 2.79 -9.63
CA LYS A 82 -10.11 2.67 -10.49
C LYS A 82 -9.74 2.19 -11.88
N ASP A 83 -10.70 1.57 -12.54
CA ASP A 83 -10.61 1.11 -13.93
C ASP A 83 -9.44 0.15 -14.17
N GLU A 84 -8.33 0.63 -14.74
CA GLU A 84 -7.16 -0.19 -15.04
C GLU A 84 -6.01 0.09 -14.07
N VAL A 85 -5.50 -0.98 -13.47
CA VAL A 85 -4.33 -0.99 -12.62
C VAL A 85 -3.17 -1.64 -13.35
N PHE A 86 -2.00 -1.01 -13.31
CA PHE A 86 -0.79 -1.55 -13.90
C PHE A 86 0.15 -2.10 -12.82
N MET A 87 0.74 -3.27 -13.07
CA MET A 87 1.84 -3.82 -12.30
C MET A 87 3.08 -3.89 -13.18
N VAL A 88 4.07 -3.03 -12.92
CA VAL A 88 5.36 -3.06 -13.60
C VAL A 88 6.27 -4.10 -12.94
N MET A 89 6.82 -4.99 -13.75
CA MET A 89 7.70 -6.09 -13.31
C MET A 89 8.86 -6.28 -14.27
N LEU A 90 9.97 -6.83 -13.77
CA LEU A 90 11.15 -7.04 -14.63
C LEU A 90 10.83 -8.03 -15.75
N ASN A 91 10.28 -9.19 -15.39
CA ASN A 91 9.91 -10.26 -16.32
C ASN A 91 8.44 -10.62 -16.13
N TYR A 92 7.72 -10.94 -17.22
CA TYR A 92 6.34 -11.43 -17.12
C TYR A 92 6.25 -12.81 -16.48
N ASN A 93 7.20 -13.70 -16.77
CA ASN A 93 7.30 -15.02 -16.14
C ASN A 93 8.25 -14.93 -14.95
N GLY A 94 7.78 -15.32 -13.76
CA GLY A 94 8.56 -15.21 -12.54
C GLY A 94 9.66 -16.25 -12.46
N GLU A 95 10.83 -15.85 -11.96
CA GLU A 95 11.99 -16.74 -11.78
C GLU A 95 11.70 -17.91 -10.81
N PHE A 96 10.80 -17.67 -9.85
CA PHE A 96 10.37 -18.66 -8.85
C PHE A 96 8.97 -19.23 -9.15
N GLY A 97 8.54 -19.12 -10.41
CA GLY A 97 7.24 -19.59 -10.88
C GLY A 97 6.12 -18.55 -10.77
N GLY A 98 4.99 -18.90 -11.36
CA GLY A 98 3.87 -17.98 -11.55
C GLY A 98 4.11 -17.02 -12.72
N THR A 99 3.09 -16.21 -13.00
CA THR A 99 3.06 -15.35 -14.20
C THR A 99 2.33 -14.05 -13.91
N GLY A 100 2.89 -12.94 -14.38
CA GLY A 100 2.35 -11.61 -14.19
C GLY A 100 2.15 -11.27 -12.72
N ILE A 101 0.96 -10.78 -12.38
CA ILE A 101 0.58 -10.45 -11.00
C ILE A 101 0.50 -11.64 -10.04
N TYR A 102 0.64 -12.88 -10.56
CA TYR A 102 0.58 -14.13 -9.79
C TYR A 102 1.95 -14.78 -9.63
N GLN A 103 3.03 -14.01 -9.78
CA GLN A 103 4.38 -14.51 -9.52
C GLN A 103 4.58 -14.86 -8.05
N ASN A 104 5.31 -15.94 -7.82
CA ASN A 104 5.66 -16.39 -6.48
C ASN A 104 6.88 -15.63 -5.96
N SER A 105 6.95 -15.46 -4.64
CA SER A 105 8.19 -15.04 -3.99
C SER A 105 9.16 -16.23 -3.93
N ARG A 106 10.45 -15.93 -3.81
CA ARG A 106 11.46 -16.97 -3.58
C ARG A 106 11.12 -17.78 -2.32
N GLU A 107 11.37 -19.08 -2.37
CA GLU A 107 11.17 -19.95 -1.20
C GLU A 107 11.98 -19.43 0.00
N GLY A 108 11.33 -19.34 1.16
CA GLY A 108 11.93 -18.80 2.39
C GLY A 108 11.90 -17.28 2.52
N GLU A 109 11.50 -16.54 1.48
CA GLU A 109 11.30 -15.09 1.58
C GLU A 109 9.87 -14.75 2.01
N PRO A 110 9.68 -13.72 2.87
CA PRO A 110 8.36 -13.27 3.24
C PRO A 110 7.60 -12.77 2.00
N ALA A 111 6.28 -13.00 1.99
CA ALA A 111 5.42 -12.49 0.93
C ALA A 111 5.60 -10.98 0.78
N ASN A 112 5.81 -10.54 -0.44
CA ASN A 112 6.01 -9.13 -0.76
C ASN A 112 4.72 -8.30 -0.55
N VAL A 113 4.86 -6.98 -0.53
CA VAL A 113 3.75 -6.03 -0.31
C VAL A 113 2.63 -6.21 -1.34
N TRP A 114 2.97 -6.55 -2.59
CA TRP A 114 1.96 -6.82 -3.61
C TRP A 114 1.08 -8.02 -3.24
N THR A 115 1.70 -9.16 -2.96
CA THR A 115 0.98 -10.40 -2.62
C THR A 115 0.25 -10.27 -1.28
N LYS A 116 0.87 -9.61 -0.29
CA LYS A 116 0.34 -9.50 1.07
C LYS A 116 -0.77 -8.46 1.23
N ILE A 117 -0.70 -7.34 0.49
CA ILE A 117 -1.53 -6.16 0.76
C ILE A 117 -2.24 -5.67 -0.51
N GLU A 118 -1.50 -5.33 -1.55
CA GLU A 118 -2.05 -4.60 -2.70
C GLU A 118 -3.03 -5.49 -3.49
N LEU A 119 -2.62 -6.70 -3.84
CA LEU A 119 -3.46 -7.64 -4.57
C LEU A 119 -4.72 -8.05 -3.77
N PRO A 120 -4.64 -8.45 -2.48
CA PRO A 120 -5.83 -8.68 -1.66
C PRO A 120 -6.78 -7.48 -1.54
N THR A 121 -6.23 -6.26 -1.51
CA THR A 121 -7.02 -5.02 -1.44
C THR A 121 -7.72 -4.72 -2.77
N LEU A 122 -7.00 -4.82 -3.89
CA LEU A 122 -7.54 -4.65 -5.24
C LEU A 122 -8.69 -5.63 -5.52
N ARG A 123 -8.61 -6.85 -4.99
CA ARG A 123 -9.69 -7.85 -5.11
C ARG A 123 -11.01 -7.41 -4.48
N LYS A 124 -10.96 -6.63 -3.41
CA LYS A 124 -12.15 -6.11 -2.72
C LYS A 124 -12.65 -4.83 -3.37
N ASN A 125 -11.81 -4.17 -4.17
CA ASN A 125 -12.12 -2.93 -4.85
C ASN A 125 -12.93 -3.17 -6.14
N ARG A 126 -14.24 -2.91 -6.07
CA ARG A 126 -15.18 -3.07 -7.20
C ARG A 126 -15.00 -2.04 -8.32
N GLN A 127 -14.23 -0.98 -8.09
CA GLN A 127 -13.96 0.05 -9.10
C GLN A 127 -12.86 -0.39 -10.07
N VAL A 128 -12.04 -1.38 -9.68
CA VAL A 128 -11.03 -1.97 -10.57
C VAL A 128 -11.71 -2.91 -11.54
N ARG A 129 -11.52 -2.65 -12.83
CA ARG A 129 -12.08 -3.42 -13.96
C ARG A 129 -11.01 -4.24 -14.66
N LYS A 130 -9.73 -3.92 -14.46
CA LYS A 130 -8.65 -4.57 -15.19
C LYS A 130 -7.35 -4.47 -14.41
N ILE A 131 -6.57 -5.56 -14.43
CA ILE A 131 -5.19 -5.56 -13.92
C ILE A 131 -4.26 -6.07 -15.02
N THR A 132 -3.28 -5.24 -15.36
CA THR A 132 -2.35 -5.45 -16.47
C THR A 132 -0.92 -5.48 -15.96
N SER A 133 -0.20 -6.56 -16.27
CA SER A 133 1.25 -6.63 -16.07
C SER A 133 1.97 -5.91 -17.19
N VAL A 134 3.04 -5.19 -16.83
CA VAL A 134 3.93 -4.51 -17.76
C VAL A 134 5.33 -5.06 -17.56
N SER A 135 5.83 -5.77 -18.55
CA SER A 135 7.12 -6.48 -18.49
C SER A 135 8.25 -5.59 -19.03
N VAL A 136 9.22 -5.24 -18.18
CA VAL A 136 10.34 -4.37 -18.57
C VAL A 136 11.26 -5.07 -19.58
N SER A 137 11.57 -6.35 -19.37
CA SER A 137 12.46 -7.12 -20.26
C SER A 137 11.86 -7.32 -21.65
N ASP A 138 10.54 -7.32 -21.76
CA ASP A 138 9.81 -7.41 -23.04
C ASP A 138 9.49 -6.02 -23.63
N GLY A 139 10.23 -4.97 -23.26
CA GLY A 139 10.05 -3.63 -23.80
C GLY A 139 8.73 -2.98 -23.38
N TYR A 140 8.33 -3.16 -22.12
CA TYR A 140 7.08 -2.65 -21.54
C TYR A 140 5.82 -3.24 -22.19
N LYS A 141 5.89 -4.50 -22.63
CA LYS A 141 4.71 -5.20 -23.17
C LYS A 141 3.62 -5.37 -22.12
N HIS A 142 2.38 -5.14 -22.53
CA HIS A 142 1.19 -5.25 -21.68
C HIS A 142 0.59 -6.65 -21.74
N HIS A 143 0.28 -7.20 -20.57
CA HIS A 143 -0.38 -8.49 -20.42
C HIS A 143 -1.56 -8.36 -19.47
N VAL A 144 -2.77 -8.49 -19.98
CA VAL A 144 -3.97 -8.44 -19.15
C VAL A 144 -4.07 -9.73 -18.34
N ASN A 145 -3.88 -9.63 -17.01
CA ASN A 145 -3.95 -10.79 -16.14
C ASN A 145 -5.37 -11.08 -15.68
N TRP A 146 -6.14 -10.02 -15.46
CA TRP A 146 -7.49 -10.11 -14.94
C TRP A 146 -8.38 -9.01 -15.49
N GLN A 147 -9.62 -9.37 -15.82
CA GLN A 147 -10.75 -8.49 -16.06
C GLN A 147 -12.05 -9.28 -15.82
N PRO A 148 -13.21 -8.63 -15.58
CA PRO A 148 -14.48 -9.33 -15.50
C PRO A 148 -14.71 -10.24 -16.72
N GLY A 149 -14.99 -11.53 -16.45
CA GLY A 149 -15.27 -12.54 -17.48
C GLY A 149 -14.05 -13.05 -18.27
N LYS A 150 -12.82 -12.55 -18.05
CA LYS A 150 -11.60 -13.10 -18.70
C LYS A 150 -10.39 -13.11 -17.76
N GLY A 151 -9.54 -14.14 -17.89
CA GLY A 151 -8.34 -14.33 -17.08
C GLY A 151 -8.53 -15.31 -15.92
N ARG A 152 -7.49 -15.51 -15.12
CA ARG A 152 -7.61 -16.30 -13.88
C ARG A 152 -8.45 -15.49 -12.89
N VAL A 153 -9.35 -16.13 -12.14
CA VAL A 153 -9.94 -15.50 -10.96
C VAL A 153 -8.77 -14.99 -10.12
N LEU A 154 -8.81 -13.74 -9.65
CA LEU A 154 -7.76 -13.22 -8.75
C LEU A 154 -7.60 -14.26 -7.64
N PRO A 155 -6.45 -14.95 -7.55
CA PRO A 155 -6.34 -16.20 -6.83
C PRO A 155 -6.59 -15.92 -5.36
N PHE A 156 -7.43 -16.75 -4.75
CA PHE A 156 -7.51 -16.84 -3.31
C PHE A 156 -6.13 -17.26 -2.80
N GLN A 157 -5.41 -16.35 -2.16
CA GLN A 157 -4.73 -16.78 -0.96
C GLN A 157 -5.79 -16.70 0.14
N ASP A 158 -6.12 -17.86 0.68
CA ASP A 158 -6.79 -18.00 1.94
C ASP A 158 -5.97 -17.24 2.98
N THR A 159 -6.26 -15.95 3.15
CA THR A 159 -5.76 -15.20 4.29
C THR A 159 -6.53 -15.74 5.48
N ARG A 160 -6.05 -16.86 6.04
CA ARG A 160 -6.06 -16.99 7.49
C ARG A 160 -5.50 -15.66 7.98
N GLN A 161 -6.39 -14.84 8.51
CA GLN A 161 -6.11 -13.51 9.02
C GLN A 161 -4.75 -13.61 9.72
N THR A 162 -3.72 -12.96 9.19
CA THR A 162 -2.54 -12.75 10.02
C THR A 162 -3.11 -12.01 11.21
N PRO A 163 -3.11 -12.60 12.43
CA PRO A 163 -3.72 -11.95 13.56
C PRO A 163 -3.08 -10.57 13.63
N VAL A 164 -3.89 -9.52 13.62
CA VAL A 164 -3.40 -8.22 14.05
C VAL A 164 -2.76 -8.49 15.40
N PRO A 165 -1.46 -8.22 15.60
CA PRO A 165 -0.85 -8.43 16.90
C PRO A 165 -1.75 -7.72 17.89
N ALA A 166 -2.33 -8.47 18.83
CA ALA A 166 -3.10 -7.86 19.89
C ALA A 166 -2.20 -6.76 20.47
N PRO A 167 -2.71 -5.53 20.65
CA PRO A 167 -1.93 -4.52 21.33
C PRO A 167 -1.46 -5.17 22.62
N GLN A 168 -0.13 -5.37 22.75
CA GLN A 168 0.39 -5.90 24.00
C GLN A 168 -0.15 -4.96 25.07
N PRO A 169 -0.83 -5.48 26.11
CA PRO A 169 -1.25 -4.63 27.20
C PRO A 169 0.03 -4.06 27.78
N GLY A 170 0.35 -2.82 27.36
CA GLY A 170 1.33 -2.02 28.04
C GLY A 170 0.86 -2.02 29.47
N LYS A 171 1.74 -2.45 30.39
CA LYS A 171 1.57 -2.15 31.79
C LYS A 171 1.39 -0.65 31.87
N ARG A 172 0.14 -0.21 31.96
CA ARG A 172 -0.18 1.10 32.51
C ARG A 172 0.25 0.95 33.95
N ASP A 173 1.41 1.50 34.27
CA ASP A 173 1.74 1.76 35.66
C ASP A 173 0.60 2.64 36.17
N ALA A 174 -0.22 2.04 37.03
CA ALA A 174 -1.30 2.68 37.73
C ALA A 174 -0.67 3.64 38.73
N ASN A 175 -0.25 4.81 38.27
CA ASN A 175 0.14 5.96 39.09
C ASN A 175 0.27 7.21 38.21
N GLN A 176 -0.84 7.66 37.61
CA GLN A 176 -1.10 9.06 37.28
C GLN A 176 -2.53 9.21 36.73
N CYS A 177 -3.50 9.00 37.62
CA CYS A 177 -4.85 9.53 37.48
C CYS A 177 -5.28 10.06 38.87
N THR A 178 -4.79 11.24 39.23
CA THR A 178 -5.52 12.15 40.11
C THR A 178 -5.80 13.38 39.27
N LEU A 179 -6.89 13.33 38.51
CA LEU A 179 -7.60 14.54 38.11
C LEU A 179 -8.42 14.93 39.32
N ASP A 180 -8.04 16.04 39.94
CA ASP A 180 -8.90 16.83 40.81
C ASP A 180 -10.17 17.18 40.02
N GLU A 181 -11.23 16.43 40.26
CA GLU A 181 -12.59 16.86 39.97
C GLU A 181 -13.28 17.10 41.31
N THR A 182 -13.17 18.32 41.84
CA THR A 182 -14.26 18.91 42.60
C THR A 182 -14.25 20.42 42.44
N LYS A 183 -15.43 20.94 42.12
CA LYS A 183 -15.87 22.35 42.08
C LYS A 183 -15.70 23.04 40.73
N ASP A 184 -16.79 23.07 39.97
CA ASP A 184 -17.60 24.29 39.81
C ASP A 184 -18.69 24.03 38.75
N ASN A 185 -19.92 23.78 39.20
CA ASN A 185 -21.12 23.95 38.37
C ASN A 185 -22.15 24.77 39.17
N GLU A 186 -22.42 25.96 38.64
CA GLU A 186 -23.73 26.58 38.45
C GLU A 186 -24.67 26.78 39.66
N GLU A 187 -24.77 28.03 40.12
CA GLU A 187 -26.05 28.67 40.46
C GLU A 187 -26.03 30.12 39.93
N CYS A 188 -26.76 30.40 38.85
CA CYS A 188 -27.18 31.73 38.39
C CYS A 188 -28.43 31.61 37.51
N GLU A 189 -29.58 31.98 38.09
CA GLU A 189 -30.86 32.53 37.54
C GLU A 189 -31.92 32.19 38.62
N GLU A 190 -32.68 33.10 39.24
CA GLU A 190 -33.24 34.42 38.89
C GLU A 190 -32.96 35.52 39.94
#